data_AF-A0A1V5P2Z9-F1
#
_entry.id   AF-A0A1V5P2Z9-F1
#
_cell.length_a   1.000
_cell.length_b   1.000
_cell.length_c   1.000
_cell.angle_alpha   90.00
_cell.angle_beta   90.00
_cell.angle_gamma   90.00
#
_symmetry.space_group_name_H-M   'P 1'
#
loop_
_entity.id
_entity.type
_entity.pdbx_description
1 polymer ?
#
loop_
_entity_poly.entity_id
_entity_poly.type
_entity_poly.pdbx_seq_one_letter_code
_entity_poly.pdbx_strand_id
1 'polypeptide(L)'
;MKFTARFIELADEVNSAMPRYWVQKVQDALNDVQKSIKGSRILVLGVAYKKDISDMRESPALDIIHLLQEKGAVVSYHDPHVPAFHHDGMAMTGESDLQAALDAADCVVVATDHSAYDWADIARRSRVLVDTRHVIK
;
A
#
# COMPACT_ATOMS: atom_id res chain seq x y z
N MET A 1 20.48 35.07 2.17
CA MET A 1 19.17 34.43 1.94
C MET A 1 19.36 33.19 1.08
N LYS A 2 19.55 32.00 1.67
CA LYS A 2 19.64 30.71 0.96
C LYS A 2 19.26 29.51 1.87
N PHE A 3 18.42 29.75 2.87
CA PHE A 3 18.03 28.73 3.84
C PHE A 3 16.71 28.03 3.50
N THR A 4 15.87 28.64 2.67
CA THR A 4 14.54 28.13 2.31
C THR A 4 14.59 26.97 1.31
N ALA A 5 15.53 26.95 0.36
CA ALA A 5 15.62 25.91 -0.67
C ALA A 5 16.03 24.53 -0.12
N ARG A 6 17.00 24.49 0.80
CA ARG A 6 17.46 23.23 1.43
C ARG A 6 16.38 22.55 2.28
N PHE A 7 15.45 23.29 2.88
CA PHE A 7 14.36 22.71 3.66
C PHE A 7 13.28 22.07 2.78
N ILE A 8 12.99 22.67 1.61
CA ILE A 8 12.03 22.12 0.65
C ILE A 8 12.61 20.85 -0.01
N GLU A 9 13.88 20.89 -0.42
CA GLU A 9 14.57 19.72 -1.00
C GLU A 9 14.67 18.54 -0.02
N LEU A 10 15.00 18.79 1.25
CA LEU A 10 15.06 17.73 2.26
C LEU A 10 13.67 17.15 2.58
N ALA A 11 12.63 17.99 2.58
CA ALA A 11 11.25 17.54 2.78
C ALA A 11 10.77 16.68 1.60
N ASP A 12 11.14 17.04 0.38
CA ASP A 12 10.90 16.22 -0.81
C ASP A 12 11.70 14.91 -0.78
N GLU A 13 12.96 14.91 -0.33
CA GLU A 13 13.75 13.68 -0.14
C GLU A 13 13.10 12.73 0.87
N VAL A 14 12.59 13.26 1.98
CA VAL A 14 11.88 12.47 3.00
C VAL A 14 10.56 11.93 2.45
N ASN A 15 9.78 12.74 1.72
CA ASN A 15 8.52 12.29 1.11
C ASN A 15 8.75 11.22 0.04
N SER A 16 9.79 11.37 -0.78
CA SER A 16 10.21 10.41 -1.81
C SER A 16 10.70 9.07 -1.22
N ALA A 17 11.16 9.07 0.04
CA ALA A 17 11.67 7.88 0.72
C ALA A 17 10.59 7.02 1.38
N MET A 18 9.38 7.56 1.61
CA MET A 18 8.32 6.88 2.35
C MET A 18 7.81 5.59 1.68
N PRO A 19 7.58 5.53 0.35
CA PRO A 19 7.20 4.28 -0.30
C PRO A 19 8.24 3.17 -0.11
N ARG A 20 9.54 3.52 -0.23
CA ARG A 20 10.64 2.57 -0.02
C ARG A 20 10.70 2.06 1.42
N TYR A 21 10.46 2.94 2.39
CA TYR A 21 10.37 2.56 3.81
C TYR A 21 9.26 1.52 4.04
N TRP A 22 8.06 1.75 3.49
CA TRP A 22 6.95 0.81 3.65
C TRP A 22 7.19 -0.53 2.96
N VAL A 23 7.80 -0.50 1.77
CA VAL A 23 8.23 -1.73 1.08
C VAL A 23 9.24 -2.52 1.91
N GLN A 24 10.19 -1.83 2.57
CA GLN A 24 11.12 -2.49 3.50
C GLN A 24 10.38 -3.11 4.70
N LYS A 25 9.39 -2.40 5.27
CA LYS A 25 8.57 -2.94 6.36
C LYS A 25 7.78 -4.18 5.95
N VAL A 26 7.25 -4.21 4.73
CA VAL A 26 6.59 -5.41 4.18
C VAL A 26 7.58 -6.56 4.04
N GLN A 27 8.79 -6.28 3.54
CA GLN A 27 9.83 -7.29 3.43
C GLN A 27 10.24 -7.85 4.80
N ASP A 28 10.42 -6.98 5.80
CA ASP A 28 10.78 -7.39 7.17
C ASP A 28 9.65 -8.23 7.80
N ALA A 29 8.40 -7.79 7.69
CA ALA A 29 7.24 -8.50 8.24
C ALA A 29 7.02 -9.88 7.60
N LEU A 30 7.26 -10.01 6.29
CA LEU A 30 7.26 -11.32 5.62
C LEU A 30 8.42 -12.21 6.10
N ASN A 31 9.60 -11.64 6.32
CA ASN A 31 10.76 -12.39 6.82
C ASN A 31 10.53 -12.94 8.24
N ASP A 32 9.81 -12.21 9.09
CA ASP A 32 9.45 -12.66 10.45
C ASP A 32 8.63 -13.96 10.44
N VAL A 33 7.87 -14.19 9.37
CA VAL A 33 7.13 -15.45 9.12
C VAL A 33 7.84 -16.35 8.11
N GLN A 34 9.15 -16.18 7.94
CA GLN A 34 10.05 -16.97 7.09
C GLN A 34 9.63 -17.01 5.61
N LYS A 35 9.04 -15.92 5.11
CA LYS A 35 8.59 -15.79 3.73
C LYS A 35 9.33 -14.66 3.02
N SER A 36 9.71 -14.87 1.76
CA SER A 36 10.34 -13.84 0.93
C SER A 36 9.30 -12.95 0.25
N ILE A 37 9.66 -11.69 -0.01
CA ILE A 37 8.79 -10.79 -0.79
C ILE A 37 8.53 -11.29 -2.22
N LYS A 38 9.55 -11.87 -2.87
CA LYS A 38 9.45 -12.38 -4.24
C LYS A 38 8.51 -13.59 -4.28
N GLY A 39 7.43 -13.48 -5.05
CA GLY A 39 6.39 -14.50 -5.18
C GLY A 39 5.34 -14.48 -4.07
N SER A 40 5.46 -13.60 -3.07
CA SER A 40 4.40 -13.41 -2.07
C SER A 40 3.22 -12.66 -2.67
N ARG A 41 2.00 -13.05 -2.27
CA ARG A 41 0.78 -12.33 -2.62
C ARG A 41 0.56 -11.18 -1.64
N ILE A 42 0.52 -9.95 -2.14
CA ILE A 42 0.38 -8.75 -1.32
C ILE A 42 -0.88 -8.02 -1.75
N LEU A 43 -1.81 -7.83 -0.81
CA LEU A 43 -3.02 -7.05 -1.01
C LEU A 43 -2.83 -5.64 -0.47
N VAL A 44 -2.97 -4.63 -1.32
CA VAL A 44 -2.94 -3.21 -0.92
C VAL A 44 -4.36 -2.70 -0.74
N LEU A 45 -4.67 -2.20 0.45
CA LEU A 45 -5.98 -1.63 0.79
C LEU A 45 -5.95 -0.11 0.65
N GLY A 46 -6.65 0.36 -0.38
CA GLY A 46 -6.72 1.76 -0.78
C GLY A 46 -5.62 2.16 -1.76
N VAL A 47 -6.02 2.77 -2.87
CA VAL A 47 -5.11 3.40 -3.84
C VAL A 47 -5.42 4.89 -3.99
N ALA A 48 -6.57 5.36 -3.52
CA ALA A 48 -6.86 6.78 -3.41
C ALA A 48 -5.88 7.51 -2.50
N TYR A 49 -5.53 8.75 -2.88
CA TYR A 49 -4.66 9.64 -2.12
C TYR A 49 -5.25 10.02 -0.75
N LYS A 50 -6.59 10.10 -0.66
CA LYS A 50 -7.31 10.43 0.56
C LYS A 50 -8.46 9.47 0.82
N LYS A 51 -8.82 9.41 2.09
CA LYS A 51 -10.01 8.73 2.61
C LYS A 51 -11.26 9.15 1.84
N ASP A 52 -12.06 8.15 1.50
CA ASP A 52 -13.43 8.23 0.98
C ASP A 52 -13.61 9.02 -0.34
N ILE A 53 -12.55 9.16 -1.13
CA ILE A 53 -12.59 9.77 -2.47
C ILE A 53 -11.87 8.89 -3.49
N SER A 54 -12.09 9.15 -4.78
CA SER A 54 -11.47 8.39 -5.89
C SER A 54 -10.23 9.07 -6.49
N ASP A 55 -9.72 10.14 -5.89
CA ASP A 55 -8.56 10.87 -6.42
C ASP A 55 -7.28 10.09 -6.07
N MET A 56 -6.52 9.71 -7.09
CA MET A 56 -5.25 8.99 -6.95
C MET A 56 -4.03 9.83 -7.31
N ARG A 57 -4.22 11.10 -7.69
CA ARG A 57 -3.09 11.96 -8.06
C ARG A 57 -2.13 12.05 -6.88
N GLU A 58 -0.86 11.74 -7.13
CA GLU A 58 0.21 11.75 -6.11
C GLU A 58 -0.04 10.75 -4.97
N SER A 59 -0.78 9.67 -5.23
CA SER A 59 -1.02 8.63 -4.23
C SER A 59 0.25 7.82 -3.98
N PRO A 60 0.78 7.81 -2.73
CA PRO A 60 1.96 7.01 -2.39
C PRO A 60 1.69 5.50 -2.48
N ALA A 61 0.42 5.08 -2.53
CA ALA A 61 0.03 3.69 -2.72
C ALA A 61 0.49 3.15 -4.07
N LEU A 62 0.48 3.99 -5.11
CA LEU A 62 0.90 3.59 -6.46
C LEU A 62 2.40 3.32 -6.50
N ASP A 63 3.20 4.15 -5.83
CA ASP A 63 4.64 3.93 -5.68
C ASP A 63 4.95 2.66 -4.88
N ILE A 64 4.19 2.40 -3.81
CA ILE A 64 4.32 1.16 -3.03
C ILE A 64 4.02 -0.05 -3.90
N ILE A 65 2.91 -0.04 -4.65
CA ILE A 65 2.54 -1.13 -5.57
C ILE A 65 3.66 -1.36 -6.59
N HIS A 66 4.17 -0.29 -7.21
CA HIS A 66 5.24 -0.37 -8.19
C HIS A 66 6.51 -1.02 -7.62
N LEU A 67 6.99 -0.52 -6.48
CA LEU A 67 8.21 -1.03 -5.83
C LEU A 67 8.06 -2.48 -5.32
N LEU A 68 6.87 -2.87 -4.88
CA LEU A 68 6.57 -4.27 -4.52
C LEU A 68 6.63 -5.18 -5.76
N GLN A 69 6.05 -4.75 -6.88
CA GLN A 69 6.12 -5.47 -8.15
C GLN A 69 7.55 -5.59 -8.67
N GLU A 70 8.37 -4.53 -8.57
CA GLU A 70 9.80 -4.58 -8.92
C GLU A 70 10.59 -5.61 -8.10
N LYS A 71 10.22 -5.81 -6.82
CA LYS A 71 10.78 -6.86 -5.96
C LYS A 71 10.24 -8.26 -6.28
N GLY A 72 9.33 -8.37 -7.24
CA GLY A 72 8.74 -9.62 -7.72
C GLY A 72 7.59 -10.14 -6.86
N ALA A 73 6.94 -9.29 -6.07
CA ALA A 73 5.71 -9.65 -5.39
C ALA A 73 4.53 -9.75 -6.38
N VAL A 74 3.56 -10.59 -6.06
CA VAL A 74 2.28 -10.65 -6.77
C VAL A 74 1.31 -9.70 -6.06
N VAL A 75 1.18 -8.49 -6.61
CA VAL A 75 0.41 -7.42 -5.97
C VAL A 75 -1.00 -7.34 -6.53
N SER A 76 -2.00 -7.38 -5.64
CA SER A 76 -3.39 -6.99 -5.92
C SER A 76 -3.77 -5.80 -5.04
N TYR A 77 -4.87 -5.13 -5.37
CA TYR A 77 -5.38 -4.05 -4.54
C TYR A 77 -6.90 -4.14 -4.42
N HIS A 78 -7.43 -3.54 -3.37
CA HIS A 78 -8.85 -3.26 -3.23
C HIS A 78 -9.00 -1.79 -2.83
N ASP A 79 -9.94 -1.09 -3.46
CA ASP A 79 -10.34 0.27 -3.09
C ASP A 79 -11.85 0.46 -3.38
N PRO A 80 -12.68 0.88 -2.41
CA PRO A 80 -14.12 1.03 -2.62
C PRO A 80 -14.50 2.14 -3.62
N HIS A 81 -13.61 3.10 -3.85
CA HIS A 81 -13.83 4.27 -4.70
C HIS A 81 -13.06 4.21 -6.01
N VAL A 82 -12.10 3.29 -6.14
CA VAL A 82 -11.29 3.09 -7.34
C VAL A 82 -11.38 1.63 -7.80
N PRO A 83 -12.33 1.27 -8.67
CA PRO A 83 -12.49 -0.10 -9.15
C PRO A 83 -11.43 -0.53 -10.17
N ALA A 84 -10.84 0.44 -10.89
CA ALA A 84 -9.78 0.23 -11.87
C ALA A 84 -8.98 1.53 -12.03
N PHE A 85 -7.70 1.42 -12.36
CA PHE A 85 -6.88 2.57 -12.70
C PHE A 85 -5.89 2.29 -13.83
N HIS A 86 -5.48 3.37 -14.49
CA HIS A 86 -4.37 3.41 -15.43
C HIS A 86 -3.50 4.62 -15.05
N HIS A 87 -2.26 4.38 -14.61
CA HIS A 87 -1.33 5.42 -14.15
C HIS A 87 0.10 5.00 -14.48
N ASP A 88 0.86 5.89 -15.12
CA ASP A 88 2.29 5.69 -15.46
C ASP A 88 2.62 4.32 -16.08
N GLY A 89 1.77 3.87 -17.01
CA GLY A 89 1.93 2.59 -17.70
C GLY A 89 1.50 1.36 -16.88
N MET A 90 1.12 1.54 -15.62
CA MET A 90 0.49 0.53 -14.79
C MET A 90 -1.03 0.54 -14.99
N ALA A 91 -1.59 -0.62 -15.31
CA ALA A 91 -3.02 -0.84 -15.46
C ALA A 91 -3.45 -1.96 -14.53
N MET A 92 -4.35 -1.68 -13.59
CA MET A 92 -4.82 -2.69 -12.63
C MET A 92 -6.31 -2.56 -12.38
N THR A 93 -6.98 -3.71 -12.27
CA THR A 93 -8.37 -3.80 -11.80
C THR A 93 -8.34 -4.20 -10.33
N GLY A 94 -9.15 -3.53 -9.52
CA GLY A 94 -9.26 -3.82 -8.09
C GLY A 94 -10.00 -5.13 -7.86
N GLU A 95 -9.62 -5.83 -6.81
CA GLU A 95 -10.36 -6.99 -6.33
C GLU A 95 -11.77 -6.55 -5.90
N SER A 96 -12.80 -7.23 -6.38
CA SER A 96 -14.19 -6.94 -6.02
C SER A 96 -14.66 -7.72 -4.79
N ASP A 97 -14.04 -8.86 -4.51
CA ASP A 97 -14.26 -9.67 -3.31
C ASP A 97 -13.11 -9.46 -2.32
N LEU A 98 -13.29 -8.47 -1.44
CA LEU A 98 -12.32 -8.15 -0.39
C LEU A 98 -11.99 -9.37 0.49
N GLN A 99 -12.99 -10.20 0.80
CA GLN A 99 -12.83 -11.31 1.74
C GLN A 99 -11.98 -12.42 1.12
N ALA A 100 -12.26 -12.79 -0.14
CA ALA A 100 -11.42 -13.73 -0.88
C ALA A 100 -9.98 -13.21 -1.06
N ALA A 101 -9.83 -11.91 -1.32
CA ALA A 101 -8.52 -11.29 -1.47
C ALA A 101 -7.71 -11.31 -0.17
N LEU A 102 -8.34 -11.01 0.98
CA LEU A 102 -7.72 -11.10 2.31
C LEU A 102 -7.25 -12.52 2.62
N ASP A 103 -8.10 -13.52 2.37
CA ASP A 103 -7.80 -14.93 2.67
C ASP A 103 -6.67 -15.48 1.78
N ALA A 104 -6.53 -14.98 0.55
CA ALA A 104 -5.48 -15.37 -0.39
C ALA A 104 -4.13 -14.67 -0.14
N ALA A 105 -4.15 -13.50 0.50
CA ALA A 105 -2.96 -12.66 0.72
C ALA A 105 -2.01 -13.27 1.75
N ASP A 106 -0.71 -13.12 1.48
CA ASP A 106 0.35 -13.43 2.44
C ASP A 106 0.67 -12.23 3.32
N CYS A 107 0.52 -11.02 2.78
CA CYS A 107 0.63 -9.76 3.49
C CYS A 107 -0.45 -8.78 3.01
N VAL A 108 -1.03 -8.04 3.94
CA VAL A 108 -1.97 -6.95 3.67
C VAL A 108 -1.30 -5.64 4.03
N VAL A 109 -1.40 -4.64 3.15
CA VAL A 109 -0.85 -3.30 3.35
C VAL A 109 -1.98 -2.31 3.42
N VAL A 110 -2.11 -1.58 4.52
CA VAL A 110 -3.09 -0.49 4.65
C VAL A 110 -2.46 0.78 4.12
N ALA A 111 -2.88 1.23 2.95
CA ALA A 111 -2.38 2.44 2.31
C ALA A 111 -3.34 3.63 2.45
N THR A 112 -4.66 3.39 2.56
CA THR A 112 -5.66 4.45 2.80
C THR A 112 -6.74 4.01 3.77
N ASP A 113 -7.05 4.89 4.74
CA ASP A 113 -8.07 4.67 5.78
C ASP A 113 -9.50 4.92 5.27
N HIS A 114 -10.03 4.07 4.38
CA HIS A 114 -11.44 4.23 3.96
C HIS A 114 -12.42 3.83 5.06
N SER A 115 -13.49 4.62 5.22
CA SER A 115 -14.54 4.35 6.20
C SER A 115 -15.33 3.06 5.92
N ALA A 116 -15.27 2.56 4.69
CA ALA A 116 -15.96 1.33 4.29
C ALA A 116 -15.30 0.06 4.84
N TYR A 117 -14.07 0.15 5.36
CA TYR A 117 -13.32 -1.00 5.86
C TYR A 117 -13.65 -1.30 7.33
N ASP A 118 -13.92 -2.57 7.63
CA ASP A 118 -13.89 -3.09 8.99
C ASP A 118 -12.44 -3.49 9.34
N TRP A 119 -11.70 -2.54 9.92
CA TRP A 119 -10.30 -2.74 10.29
C TRP A 119 -10.10 -3.88 11.30
N ALA A 120 -11.09 -4.16 12.16
CA ALA A 120 -10.99 -5.25 13.12
C ALA A 120 -11.11 -6.62 12.45
N ASP A 121 -11.99 -6.76 11.44
CA ASP A 121 -12.07 -7.97 10.63
C ASP A 121 -10.83 -8.16 9.75
N ILE A 122 -10.37 -7.10 9.11
CA ILE A 122 -9.14 -7.11 8.29
C ILE A 122 -7.95 -7.57 9.14
N ALA A 123 -7.76 -6.98 10.33
CA ALA A 123 -6.65 -7.33 11.21
C ALA A 123 -6.68 -8.80 11.64
N ARG A 124 -7.88 -9.32 11.93
CA ARG A 124 -8.06 -10.71 12.35
C ARG A 124 -7.79 -11.72 11.23
N ARG A 125 -8.12 -11.39 9.97
CA ARG A 125 -7.95 -12.28 8.81
C ARG A 125 -6.57 -12.23 8.20
N SER A 126 -5.91 -11.07 8.29
CA SER A 126 -4.60 -10.86 7.69
C SER A 126 -3.55 -11.73 8.36
N ARG A 127 -2.80 -12.51 7.56
CA ARG A 127 -1.67 -13.31 8.07
C ARG A 127 -0.51 -12.44 8.55
N VAL A 128 -0.20 -11.44 7.73
CA VAL A 128 0.76 -10.36 8.01
C VAL A 128 0.08 -9.07 7.60
N LEU A 129 0.25 -8.03 8.42
CA LEU A 129 -0.41 -6.75 8.23
C LEU A 129 0.58 -5.61 8.47
N VAL A 130 0.72 -4.74 7.47
CA VAL A 130 1.55 -3.54 7.55
C VAL A 130 0.65 -2.33 7.42
N ASP A 131 0.56 -1.55 8.50
CA ASP A 131 -0.29 -0.39 8.57
C ASP A 131 0.50 0.90 8.38
N THR A 132 0.32 1.56 7.23
CA THR A 132 0.99 2.84 6.94
C THR A 132 0.29 4.04 7.56
N ARG A 133 -0.94 3.86 8.04
CA ARG A 133 -1.84 4.93 8.51
C ARG A 133 -2.11 4.88 10.01
N HIS A 134 -1.62 3.85 10.71
CA HIS A 134 -1.85 3.63 12.15
C HIS A 134 -3.35 3.61 12.52
N VAL A 135 -4.17 3.01 11.65
CA VAL A 135 -5.60 2.82 11.88
C VAL A 135 -5.89 1.63 12.80
N ILE A 136 -4.96 0.69 12.91
CA ILE A 136 -5.08 -0.52 13.72
C ILE A 136 -4.39 -0.27 15.06
N LYS A 137 -5.10 -0.54 16.15
CA LYS A 137 -4.61 -0.41 17.53
C LYS A 137 -4.13 -1.73 18.08
#